data_AF-A0A9D5K4V2-F1
#
_entry.id   AF-A0A9D5K4V2-F1
#
_cell.length_a   1.000
_cell.length_b   1.000
_cell.length_c   1.000
_cell.angle_alpha   90.00
_cell.angle_beta   90.00
_cell.angle_gamma   90.00
#
_symmetry.space_group_name_H-M   'P 1'
#
loop_
_entity.id
_entity.type
_entity.pdbx_description
1 polymer ?
#
loop_
_entity_poly.entity_id
_entity_poly.type
_entity_poly.pdbx_seq_one_letter_code
_entity_poly.pdbx_strand_id
1 'polypeptide(L)'
;MYIPTKATWFVLITYALSWAIAGAYYLLGGKWNTPAAIIVAVIYMFMPLAAAVIVERVFQGDGLKGILGFPIRLNGWFAVAWLMPVVIASATFGLSLLFPGVSYSPDLEGFYQRLSESLPPEQLKEMRRQAEEFPFHPFWMGVIQALLAGPTINALAAFGEETGWRGLLQRELN
;
A
#
# COMPACT_ATOMS: atom_id res chain seq x y z
N MET A 1 -16.34 -35.87 5.04
CA MET A 1 -15.62 -35.11 3.99
C MET A 1 -15.95 -33.65 4.21
N TYR A 2 -15.01 -32.82 4.65
CA TYR A 2 -15.25 -31.39 4.86
C TYR A 2 -15.23 -30.71 3.50
N ILE A 3 -16.35 -30.14 3.06
CA ILE A 3 -16.39 -29.34 1.83
C ILE A 3 -15.74 -28.00 2.18
N PRO A 4 -14.65 -27.58 1.50
CA PRO A 4 -14.02 -26.30 1.78
C PRO A 4 -15.00 -25.16 1.48
N THR A 5 -15.06 -24.16 2.36
CA THR A 5 -15.92 -22.99 2.16
C THR A 5 -15.38 -22.11 1.04
N LYS A 6 -16.22 -21.20 0.51
CA LYS A 6 -15.78 -20.18 -0.45
C LYS A 6 -14.59 -19.37 0.07
N ALA A 7 -14.55 -19.10 1.38
CA ALA A 7 -13.44 -18.44 2.05
C ALA A 7 -12.12 -19.22 1.90
N THR A 8 -12.12 -20.55 2.08
CA THR A 8 -10.93 -21.39 1.89
C THR A 8 -10.44 -21.30 0.45
N TRP A 9 -11.34 -21.44 -0.53
CA TRP A 9 -10.98 -21.34 -1.94
C TRP A 9 -10.45 -19.97 -2.33
N PHE A 10 -11.05 -18.91 -1.81
CA PHE A 10 -10.58 -17.54 -2.01
C PHE A 10 -9.14 -17.37 -1.56
N VAL A 11 -8.79 -17.84 -0.36
CA VAL A 11 -7.41 -17.74 0.16
C VAL A 11 -6.44 -18.54 -0.70
N LEU A 12 -6.78 -19.79 -1.03
CA LEU A 12 -5.93 -20.65 -1.85
C LEU A 12 -5.68 -20.06 -3.25
N ILE A 13 -6.73 -19.56 -3.91
CA ILE A 13 -6.63 -18.96 -5.24
C ILE A 13 -5.87 -17.64 -5.18
N THR A 14 -6.12 -16.79 -4.19
CA THR A 14 -5.38 -15.53 -3.99
C THR A 14 -3.89 -15.82 -3.86
N TYR A 15 -3.51 -16.79 -3.03
CA TYR A 15 -2.12 -17.19 -2.84
C TYR A 15 -1.51 -17.76 -4.13
N ALA A 16 -2.22 -18.66 -4.80
CA ALA A 16 -1.76 -19.25 -6.05
C ALA A 16 -1.53 -18.19 -7.15
N LEU A 17 -2.48 -17.27 -7.36
CA LEU A 17 -2.35 -16.18 -8.33
C LEU A 17 -1.20 -15.24 -7.98
N SER A 18 -1.07 -14.89 -6.70
CA SER A 18 -0.01 -14.02 -6.18
C SER A 18 1.39 -14.60 -6.42
N TRP A 19 1.58 -15.88 -6.10
CA TRP A 19 2.86 -16.55 -6.37
C TRP A 19 3.09 -16.83 -7.85
N ALA A 20 2.04 -17.07 -8.63
CA ALA A 20 2.16 -17.25 -10.07
C ALA A 20 2.67 -15.98 -10.75
N ILE A 21 2.11 -14.80 -10.44
CA ILE A 21 2.56 -13.55 -11.06
C ILE A 21 3.97 -13.15 -10.59
N ALA A 22 4.27 -13.29 -9.29
CA ALA A 22 5.60 -12.99 -8.76
C ALA A 22 6.66 -13.96 -9.32
N GLY A 23 6.34 -15.25 -9.36
CA GLY A 23 7.19 -16.29 -9.92
C GLY A 23 7.41 -16.09 -11.42
N ALA A 24 6.35 -15.81 -12.20
CA ALA A 24 6.46 -15.52 -13.62
C ALA A 24 7.34 -14.29 -13.87
N TYR A 25 7.17 -13.21 -13.12
CA TYR A 25 8.01 -12.02 -13.25
C TYR A 25 9.49 -12.34 -13.02
N TYR A 26 9.81 -13.10 -11.96
CA TYR A 26 11.19 -13.47 -11.65
C TYR A 26 11.78 -14.43 -12.70
N LEU A 27 11.03 -15.45 -13.14
CA LEU A 27 11.48 -16.42 -14.14
C LEU A 27 11.71 -15.79 -15.52
N LEU A 28 11.00 -14.70 -15.83
CA LEU A 28 11.21 -13.90 -17.04
C LEU A 28 12.38 -12.91 -16.91
N GLY A 29 13.18 -12.99 -15.84
CA GLY A 29 14.34 -12.14 -15.60
C GLY A 29 14.01 -10.79 -14.96
N GLY A 30 12.81 -10.64 -14.40
CA GLY A 30 12.39 -9.45 -13.66
C GLY A 30 13.29 -9.18 -12.46
N LYS A 31 13.55 -7.89 -12.19
CA LYS A 31 14.40 -7.44 -11.09
C LYS A 31 13.66 -6.42 -10.24
N TRP A 32 13.81 -6.52 -8.93
CA TRP A 32 13.36 -5.48 -8.01
C TRP A 32 14.03 -4.13 -8.28
N ASN A 33 13.40 -3.05 -7.83
CA ASN A 33 13.82 -1.67 -8.05
C ASN A 33 13.87 -1.25 -9.53
N THR A 34 13.01 -1.84 -10.36
CA THR A 34 12.81 -1.43 -11.76
C THR A 34 11.39 -0.88 -11.96
N PRO A 35 11.16 0.00 -12.96
CA PRO A 35 9.81 0.46 -13.29
C PRO A 35 8.83 -0.69 -13.59
N ALA A 36 9.33 -1.77 -14.20
CA ALA A 36 8.54 -2.98 -14.47
C ALA A 36 8.05 -3.64 -13.17
N ALA A 37 8.87 -3.67 -12.11
CA ALA A 37 8.48 -4.23 -10.82
C ALA A 37 7.33 -3.44 -10.18
N ILE A 38 7.28 -2.12 -10.37
CA ILE A 38 6.18 -1.27 -9.89
C ILE A 38 4.87 -1.66 -10.58
N ILE A 39 4.89 -1.83 -11.90
CA ILE A 39 3.70 -2.25 -12.67
C ILE A 39 3.21 -3.60 -12.18
N VAL A 40 4.12 -4.56 -11.99
CA VAL A 40 3.78 -5.89 -11.48
C VAL A 40 3.23 -5.82 -10.06
N ALA A 41 3.78 -4.97 -9.19
CA ALA A 41 3.27 -4.77 -7.83
C ALA A 41 1.85 -4.19 -7.83
N VAL A 42 1.55 -3.23 -8.72
CA VAL A 42 0.19 -2.71 -8.87
C VAL A 42 -0.77 -3.81 -9.33
N ILE A 43 -0.39 -4.61 -10.33
CA ILE A 43 -1.21 -5.74 -10.80
C ILE A 43 -1.41 -6.77 -9.67
N TYR A 44 -0.38 -7.02 -8.87
CA TYR A 44 -0.41 -7.95 -7.74
C TYR A 44 -1.50 -7.58 -6.72
N MET A 45 -1.75 -6.29 -6.48
CA MET A 45 -2.83 -5.83 -5.59
C MET A 45 -4.24 -6.21 -6.09
N PHE A 46 -4.41 -6.56 -7.36
CA PHE A 46 -5.68 -7.04 -7.92
C PHE A 46 -5.85 -8.57 -7.83
N MET A 47 -4.88 -9.32 -7.30
CA MET A 47 -5.00 -10.77 -7.14
C MET A 47 -6.18 -11.20 -6.24
N PRO A 48 -6.48 -10.51 -5.12
CA PRO A 48 -7.68 -10.81 -4.32
C PRO A 48 -8.98 -10.59 -5.10
N LEU A 49 -9.09 -9.51 -5.89
CA LEU A 49 -10.25 -9.29 -6.77
C LEU A 49 -10.42 -10.43 -7.77
N ALA A 50 -9.34 -10.82 -8.45
CA ALA A 50 -9.36 -11.92 -9.42
C ALA A 50 -9.80 -13.23 -8.76
N ALA A 51 -9.27 -13.54 -7.57
CA ALA A 51 -9.66 -14.71 -6.80
C ALA A 51 -11.15 -14.67 -6.40
N ALA A 52 -11.65 -13.52 -5.94
CA ALA A 52 -13.06 -13.35 -5.59
C ALA A 52 -13.99 -13.57 -6.79
N VAL A 53 -13.64 -13.02 -7.94
CA VAL A 53 -14.39 -13.22 -9.19
C VAL A 53 -14.39 -14.69 -9.63
N ILE A 54 -13.26 -15.39 -9.50
CA ILE A 54 -13.16 -16.82 -9.83
C ILE A 54 -14.06 -17.64 -8.90
N VAL A 55 -13.95 -17.43 -7.58
CA VAL A 55 -14.74 -18.16 -6.58
C VAL A 55 -16.24 -17.94 -6.80
N GLU A 56 -16.67 -16.70 -6.98
CA GLU A 56 -18.08 -16.40 -7.23
C GLU A 56 -18.63 -17.07 -8.50
N ARG A 57 -17.82 -17.13 -9.56
CA ARG A 57 -18.22 -17.81 -10.80
C ARG A 57 -18.25 -19.33 -10.66
N VAL A 58 -17.29 -19.93 -9.96
CA VAL A 58 -17.20 -21.38 -9.81
C VAL A 58 -18.29 -21.91 -8.88
N PHE A 59 -18.59 -21.20 -7.80
CA PHE A 59 -19.54 -21.64 -6.77
C PHE A 59 -20.94 -21.01 -6.91
N GLN A 60 -21.29 -20.46 -8.08
CA GLN A 60 -22.58 -19.83 -8.38
C GLN A 60 -23.07 -18.88 -7.27
N GLY A 61 -22.22 -17.95 -6.83
CA GLY A 61 -22.61 -16.94 -5.85
C GLY A 61 -23.41 -15.78 -6.45
N ASP A 62 -23.58 -14.70 -5.69
CA ASP A 62 -24.30 -13.48 -6.10
C ASP A 62 -23.59 -12.71 -7.23
N GLY A 63 -22.44 -13.21 -7.70
CA GLY A 63 -21.67 -12.66 -8.79
C GLY A 63 -21.03 -11.32 -8.42
N LEU A 64 -20.82 -10.47 -9.42
CA LEU A 64 -20.14 -9.18 -9.23
C LEU A 64 -20.89 -8.25 -8.25
N LYS A 65 -22.22 -8.38 -8.13
CA LYS A 65 -23.01 -7.59 -7.17
C LYS A 65 -22.70 -7.98 -5.73
N GLY A 66 -22.43 -9.26 -5.47
CA GLY A 66 -22.06 -9.76 -4.16
C GLY A 66 -20.74 -9.18 -3.65
N ILE A 67 -19.73 -9.13 -4.51
CA ILE A 67 -18.38 -8.68 -4.14
C ILE A 67 -18.22 -7.15 -4.17
N LEU A 68 -18.98 -6.44 -5.00
CA LEU A 68 -18.97 -4.97 -5.07
C LEU A 68 -19.97 -4.32 -4.10
N GLY A 69 -20.77 -5.10 -3.38
CA GLY A 69 -21.93 -4.65 -2.61
C GLY A 69 -21.63 -3.99 -1.26
N PHE A 70 -20.37 -3.69 -0.93
CA PHE A 70 -20.04 -3.06 0.35
C PHE A 70 -20.40 -1.55 0.34
N PRO A 71 -21.16 -1.05 1.33
CA PRO A 71 -21.63 0.34 1.31
C PRO A 71 -20.48 1.29 1.66
N ILE A 72 -20.14 2.21 0.75
CA ILE A 72 -19.24 3.33 1.05
C ILE A 72 -20.01 4.32 1.92
N ARG A 73 -19.67 4.40 3.20
CA ARG A 73 -20.27 5.35 4.15
C ARG A 73 -19.18 6.26 4.71
N LEU A 74 -19.17 7.52 4.25
CA LEU A 74 -18.33 8.55 4.84
C LEU A 74 -18.91 8.92 6.21
N ASN A 75 -18.18 8.58 7.27
CA ASN A 75 -18.53 8.93 8.64
C ASN A 75 -17.29 9.46 9.37
N GLY A 76 -17.43 9.84 10.65
CA GLY A 76 -16.30 10.36 11.44
C GLY A 76 -15.09 9.42 11.51
N TRP A 77 -15.28 8.10 11.35
CA TRP A 77 -14.19 7.13 11.31
C TRP A 77 -13.32 7.25 10.06
N PHE A 78 -13.81 7.89 8.99
CA PHE A 78 -12.98 8.17 7.82
C PHE A 78 -11.83 9.13 8.18
N ALA A 79 -12.13 10.20 8.92
CA ALA A 79 -11.11 11.13 9.38
C ALA A 79 -10.12 10.45 10.34
N VAL A 80 -10.62 9.58 11.23
CA VAL A 80 -9.77 8.79 12.12
C VAL A 80 -8.85 7.87 11.31
N ALA A 81 -9.38 7.07 10.39
CA ALA A 81 -8.58 6.17 9.56
C ALA A 81 -7.58 6.91 8.65
N TRP A 82 -7.95 8.10 8.17
CA TRP A 82 -7.10 8.91 7.30
C TRP A 82 -5.92 9.55 8.04
N LEU A 83 -6.15 10.07 9.25
CA LEU A 83 -5.12 10.76 10.04
C LEU A 83 -4.34 9.82 10.97
N MET A 84 -4.88 8.64 11.30
CA MET A 84 -4.25 7.67 12.19
C MET A 84 -2.83 7.29 11.77
N PRO A 85 -2.49 7.05 10.48
CA PRO A 85 -1.10 6.78 10.08
C PRO A 85 -0.13 7.89 10.47
N VAL A 86 -0.54 9.16 10.35
CA VAL A 86 0.28 10.32 10.75
C VAL A 86 0.47 10.32 12.27
N VAL A 87 -0.60 10.08 13.04
CA VAL A 87 -0.53 9.99 14.50
C VAL A 87 0.41 8.86 14.94
N ILE A 88 0.30 7.68 14.33
CA ILE A 88 1.16 6.54 14.64
C ILE A 88 2.61 6.83 14.26
N ALA A 89 2.86 7.42 13.08
CA ALA A 89 4.20 7.79 12.65
C ALA A 89 4.84 8.83 13.59
N SER A 90 4.09 9.87 13.98
CA SER A 90 4.54 10.87 14.96
C SER A 90 4.79 10.27 16.33
N ALA A 91 3.92 9.36 16.81
CA ALA A 91 4.13 8.66 18.06
C ALA A 91 5.39 7.77 18.01
N THR A 92 5.58 7.06 16.90
CA THR A 92 6.76 6.21 16.67
C THR A 92 8.05 7.05 16.64
N PHE A 93 7.99 8.21 15.99
CA PHE A 93 9.08 9.18 16.01
C PHE A 93 9.35 9.73 17.42
N GLY A 94 8.32 10.10 18.18
CA GLY A 94 8.51 10.55 19.57
C GLY A 94 9.11 9.48 20.47
N LEU A 95 8.66 8.23 20.31
CA LEU A 95 9.21 7.08 21.04
C LEU A 95 10.65 6.76 20.63
N SER A 96 11.02 6.94 19.36
CA SER A 96 12.38 6.63 18.89
C SER A 96 13.44 7.52 19.56
N LEU A 97 13.07 8.76 19.91
CA LEU A 97 13.95 9.69 20.64
C LEU A 97 14.29 9.24 22.07
N LEU A 98 13.56 8.25 22.62
CA LEU A 98 13.87 7.68 23.93
C LEU A 98 15.00 6.65 23.88
N PHE A 99 15.38 6.18 22.70
CA PHE A 99 16.43 5.18 22.53
C PHE A 99 17.82 5.80 22.51
N PRO A 100 18.82 5.16 23.15
CA PRO A 100 20.18 5.66 23.16
C PRO A 100 20.75 5.69 21.73
N GLY A 101 21.42 6.79 21.37
CA GLY A 101 22.01 6.98 20.05
C GLY A 101 21.05 7.51 18.97
N VAL A 102 19.80 7.81 19.31
CA VAL A 102 18.85 8.47 18.41
C VAL A 102 18.79 9.97 18.73
N SER A 103 19.02 10.81 17.72
CA SER A 103 18.92 12.27 17.83
C SER A 103 18.04 12.84 16.72
N TYR A 104 17.29 13.90 17.04
CA TYR A 104 16.52 14.64 16.06
C TYR A 104 17.42 15.57 15.24
N SER A 105 17.33 15.49 13.91
CA SER A 105 17.98 16.40 12.97
C SER A 105 16.89 17.15 12.19
N PRO A 106 16.66 18.45 12.48
CA PRO A 106 15.69 19.27 11.75
C PRO A 106 16.01 19.36 10.26
N ASP A 107 17.31 19.38 9.92
CA ASP A 107 17.81 19.56 8.55
C ASP A 107 17.74 18.28 7.70
N LEU A 108 16.99 17.26 8.18
CA LEU A 108 16.73 16.01 7.47
C LEU A 108 18.02 15.29 7.03
N GLU A 109 19.10 15.38 7.82
CA GLU A 109 20.42 14.84 7.42
C GLU A 109 20.37 13.35 7.08
N GLY A 110 19.65 12.55 7.88
CA GLY A 110 19.47 11.12 7.62
C GLY A 110 18.65 10.81 6.36
N PHE A 111 17.85 11.76 5.84
CA PHE A 111 17.20 11.62 4.53
C PHE A 111 18.21 11.85 3.40
N TYR A 112 18.97 12.94 3.47
CA TYR A 112 19.99 13.25 2.46
C TYR A 112 21.13 12.23 2.43
N GLN A 113 21.51 11.67 3.58
CA GLN A 113 22.51 10.61 3.66
C GLN A 113 22.06 9.37 2.88
N ARG A 114 20.81 8.94 3.02
CA ARG A 114 20.25 7.81 2.24
C ARG A 114 20.20 8.12 0.75
N LEU A 115 19.83 9.34 0.37
CA LEU A 115 19.84 9.74 -1.03
C LEU A 115 21.25 9.77 -1.63
N SER A 116 22.28 10.04 -0.81
CA SER A 116 23.68 10.06 -1.27
C SER A 116 24.20 8.71 -1.78
N GLU A 117 23.55 7.62 -1.39
CA GLU A 117 23.84 6.27 -1.91
C GLU A 117 23.39 6.10 -3.36
N SER A 118 22.42 6.89 -3.81
CA SER A 118 21.77 6.73 -5.12
C SER A 118 21.89 7.93 -6.05
N LEU A 119 22.23 9.11 -5.52
CA LEU A 119 22.28 10.36 -6.28
C LEU A 119 23.70 10.96 -6.33
N PRO A 120 24.09 11.56 -7.48
CA PRO A 120 25.34 12.30 -7.58
C PRO A 120 25.42 13.46 -6.57
N PRO A 121 26.62 13.78 -6.03
CA PRO A 121 26.80 14.85 -5.03
C PRO A 121 26.26 16.21 -5.48
N GLU A 122 26.37 16.54 -6.77
CA GLU A 122 25.91 17.81 -7.32
C GLU A 122 24.37 17.93 -7.31
N GLN A 123 23.65 16.83 -7.55
CA GLN A 123 22.19 16.83 -7.45
C GLN A 123 21.73 17.00 -6.00
N LEU A 124 22.44 16.40 -5.03
CA LEU A 124 22.11 16.56 -3.61
C LEU A 124 22.32 17.99 -3.12
N LYS A 125 23.40 18.65 -3.53
CA LYS A 125 23.64 20.06 -3.20
C LYS A 125 22.53 20.95 -3.73
N GLU A 126 22.14 20.73 -4.99
CA GLU A 126 21.06 21.48 -5.60
C GLU A 126 19.71 21.23 -4.91
N MET A 127 19.40 19.98 -4.55
CA MET A 127 18.20 19.66 -3.77
C MET A 127 18.19 20.32 -2.39
N ARG A 128 19.33 20.41 -1.71
CA ARG A 128 19.45 21.13 -0.42
C ARG A 128 19.21 22.63 -0.61
N ARG A 129 19.84 23.24 -1.60
CA ARG A 129 19.64 24.66 -1.94
C ARG A 129 18.18 24.97 -2.22
N GLN A 130 17.51 24.14 -3.03
CA GLN A 130 16.08 24.31 -3.34
C GLN A 130 15.20 24.15 -2.09
N ALA A 131 15.55 23.24 -1.19
CA ALA A 131 14.81 23.04 0.06
C ALA A 131 14.97 24.23 1.02
N GLU A 132 16.17 24.84 1.07
CA GLU A 132 16.45 26.04 1.88
C GLU A 132 15.74 27.29 1.32
N GLU A 133 15.61 27.40 -0.01
CA GLU A 133 14.92 28.51 -0.67
C GLU A 133 13.38 28.39 -0.59
N PHE A 134 12.85 27.20 -0.28
CA PHE A 134 11.41 26.97 -0.24
C PHE A 134 10.79 27.44 1.09
N PRO A 135 9.66 28.18 1.06
CA PRO A 135 9.07 28.75 2.28
C PRO A 135 8.40 27.70 3.19
N PHE A 136 8.28 26.45 2.74
CA PHE A 136 7.68 25.36 3.50
C PHE A 136 8.67 24.22 3.72
N HIS A 137 8.74 23.71 4.95
CA HIS A 137 9.64 22.62 5.27
C HIS A 137 9.27 21.33 4.48
N PRO A 138 10.23 20.65 3.82
CA PRO A 138 9.97 19.47 2.99
C PRO A 138 9.18 18.34 3.67
N PHE A 139 9.39 18.17 4.98
CA PHE A 139 8.62 17.22 5.80
C PHE A 139 7.11 17.41 5.66
N TRP A 140 6.60 18.64 5.81
CA TRP A 140 5.17 18.92 5.76
C TRP A 140 4.61 18.71 4.35
N MET A 141 5.39 19.04 3.32
CA MET A 141 5.02 18.72 1.95
C MET A 141 4.87 17.22 1.75
N GLY A 142 5.81 16.42 2.25
CA GLY A 142 5.72 14.96 2.19
C GLY A 142 4.48 14.40 2.90
N VAL A 143 4.16 14.93 4.09
CA VAL A 143 2.94 14.55 4.83
C VAL A 143 1.68 14.88 4.02
N ILE A 144 1.58 16.09 3.47
CA ILE A 144 0.43 16.50 2.65
C ILE A 144 0.31 15.62 1.40
N GLN A 145 1.42 15.38 0.69
CA GLN A 145 1.44 14.51 -0.47
C GLN A 145 0.98 13.09 -0.13
N ALA A 146 1.45 12.52 0.99
CA ALA A 146 1.03 11.20 1.43
C ALA A 146 -0.46 11.15 1.78
N LEU A 147 -0.97 12.17 2.49
CA LEU A 147 -2.39 12.28 2.85
C LEU A 147 -3.29 12.44 1.62
N LEU A 148 -2.81 13.05 0.54
CA LEU A 148 -3.54 13.18 -0.71
C LEU A 148 -3.44 11.92 -1.58
N ALA A 149 -2.24 11.34 -1.70
CA ALA A 149 -1.97 10.17 -2.54
C ALA A 149 -2.68 8.90 -2.03
N GLY A 150 -2.79 8.75 -0.70
CA GLY A 150 -3.46 7.63 -0.05
C GLY A 150 -4.90 7.39 -0.52
N PRO A 151 -5.85 8.32 -0.27
CA PRO A 151 -7.25 8.17 -0.66
C PRO A 151 -7.50 8.36 -2.17
N THR A 152 -6.48 8.66 -2.97
CA THR A 152 -6.61 8.87 -4.42
C THR A 152 -5.98 7.71 -5.21
N ILE A 153 -4.71 7.82 -5.58
CA ILE A 153 -4.01 6.87 -6.45
C ILE A 153 -3.89 5.52 -5.75
N ASN A 154 -3.55 5.50 -4.47
CA ASN A 154 -3.38 4.25 -3.73
C ASN A 154 -4.72 3.55 -3.47
N ALA A 155 -5.81 4.31 -3.34
CA ALA A 155 -7.16 3.75 -3.19
C ALA A 155 -7.58 2.93 -4.42
N LEU A 156 -7.14 3.31 -5.63
CA LEU A 156 -7.40 2.53 -6.85
C LEU A 156 -6.71 1.17 -6.83
N ALA A 157 -5.47 1.12 -6.35
CA ALA A 157 -4.75 -0.14 -6.23
C ALA A 157 -5.33 -1.00 -5.08
N ALA A 158 -5.61 -0.36 -3.94
CA ALA A 158 -6.22 -1.00 -2.77
C ALA A 158 -7.66 -1.49 -3.03
N PHE A 159 -8.37 -0.94 -4.03
CA PHE A 159 -9.71 -1.40 -4.40
C PHE A 159 -9.75 -2.90 -4.75
N GLY A 160 -8.70 -3.42 -5.40
CA GLY A 160 -8.58 -4.84 -5.71
C GLY A 160 -8.57 -5.71 -4.45
N GLU A 161 -7.83 -5.26 -3.43
CA GLU A 161 -7.75 -5.92 -2.13
C GLU A 161 -9.08 -5.80 -1.39
N GLU A 162 -9.61 -4.60 -1.24
CA GLU A 162 -10.86 -4.33 -0.52
C GLU A 162 -12.05 -5.10 -1.10
N THR A 163 -12.14 -5.21 -2.43
CA THR A 163 -13.20 -6.00 -3.08
C THR A 163 -13.07 -7.49 -2.78
N GLY A 164 -11.86 -8.03 -2.75
CA GLY A 164 -11.66 -9.43 -2.36
C GLY A 164 -11.98 -9.68 -0.89
N TRP A 165 -11.51 -8.78 -0.02
CA TRP A 165 -11.52 -8.99 1.44
C TRP A 165 -12.87 -8.64 2.05
N ARG A 166 -13.39 -7.43 1.81
CA ARG A 166 -14.71 -7.04 2.32
C ARG A 166 -15.84 -7.59 1.49
N GLY A 167 -15.65 -7.67 0.18
CA GLY A 167 -16.69 -8.12 -0.75
C GLY A 167 -16.99 -9.62 -0.65
N LEU A 168 -15.95 -10.45 -0.57
CA LEU A 168 -16.12 -11.91 -0.46
C LEU A 168 -15.77 -12.41 0.94
N LEU A 169 -14.52 -12.26 1.38
CA LEU A 169 -14.03 -12.97 2.57
C LEU A 169 -14.81 -12.60 3.84
N GLN A 170 -15.02 -11.31 4.10
CA GLN A 170 -15.77 -10.84 5.27
C GLN A 170 -17.22 -11.32 5.26
N ARG A 171 -17.85 -11.35 4.09
CA ARG A 171 -19.24 -11.83 3.94
C ARG A 171 -19.36 -13.32 4.23
N GLU A 172 -18.36 -14.12 3.84
CA GLU A 172 -18.36 -15.57 4.08
C GLU A 172 -17.97 -15.94 5.52
N LEU A 173 -17.44 -14.99 6.30
CA LEU A 173 -17.01 -15.19 7.70
C LEU A 173 -17.94 -14.58 8.76
N ASN A 174 -18.87 -13.72 8.35
CA ASN A 174 -19.90 -13.12 9.20
C ASN A 174 -21.21 -13.91 9.13
#